data_AF-A0A958T0B9-F1
#
_entry.id   AF-A0A958T0B9-F1
#
_cell.length_a   1.000
_cell.length_b   1.000
_cell.length_c   1.000
_cell.angle_alpha   90.00
_cell.angle_beta   90.00
_cell.angle_gamma   90.00
#
_symmetry.space_group_name_H-M   'P 1'
#
loop_
_entity.id
_entity.type
_entity.pdbx_description
1 polymer ?
#
loop_
_entity_poly.entity_id
_entity_poly.type
_entity_poly.pdbx_seq_one_letter_code
_entity_poly.pdbx_strand_id
1 'polypeptide(L)'
;TNSNTPSYTVTGLSPNTTYCFTVLAKDASGNTSSLSNQSCETTTETSSGDSCASEDFENIPANDSAYTDRTWTGANGTWTATKARTDQTINNRAILIDCRTSSTGTITSPSILGGI
;
A
#
# COMPACT_ATOMS: atom_id res chain seq x y z
N THR A 1 -29.79 -26.45 26.43
CA THR A 1 -30.14 -25.09 25.98
C THR A 1 -29.87 -25.02 24.49
N ASN A 2 -30.91 -24.84 23.66
CA ASN A 2 -30.71 -24.65 22.21
C ASN A 2 -29.99 -23.31 22.00
N SER A 3 -28.77 -23.36 21.45
CA SER A 3 -28.04 -22.14 21.09
C SER A 3 -28.76 -21.49 19.90
N ASN A 4 -29.27 -20.27 20.08
CA ASN A 4 -30.08 -19.57 19.08
C ASN A 4 -29.25 -18.57 18.24
N THR A 5 -27.92 -18.71 18.25
CA THR A 5 -26.98 -17.85 17.53
C THR A 5 -25.90 -18.72 16.90
N PRO A 6 -26.06 -19.15 15.64
CA PRO A 6 -25.11 -20.04 14.96
C PRO A 6 -23.94 -19.24 14.38
N SER A 7 -23.22 -18.48 15.21
CA SER A 7 -22.05 -17.71 14.80
C SER A 7 -20.82 -18.10 15.61
N TYR A 8 -19.67 -18.12 14.94
CA TYR A 8 -18.37 -18.32 15.56
C TYR A 8 -17.33 -17.46 14.84
N THR A 9 -16.52 -16.74 15.61
CA THR A 9 -15.45 -15.90 15.07
C THR A 9 -14.12 -16.64 15.22
N VAL A 10 -13.48 -16.93 14.09
CA VAL A 10 -12.13 -17.48 14.04
C VAL A 10 -11.14 -16.31 14.09
N THR A 11 -10.18 -16.37 15.01
CA THR A 11 -9.15 -15.33 15.19
C THR A 11 -7.75 -15.94 15.04
N GLY A 12 -6.73 -15.09 14.88
CA GLY A 12 -5.33 -15.55 14.74
C GLY A 12 -4.99 -16.13 13.37
N LEU A 13 -5.77 -15.79 12.34
CA LEU A 13 -5.49 -16.20 10.96
C LEU A 13 -4.31 -15.40 10.39
N SER A 14 -3.49 -16.05 9.56
CA SER A 14 -2.40 -15.37 8.84
C SER A 14 -2.99 -14.50 7.72
N PRO A 15 -2.40 -13.33 7.43
CA PRO A 15 -2.74 -12.50 6.26
C PRO A 15 -2.46 -13.25 4.94
N ASN A 16 -3.10 -12.83 3.85
CA ASN A 16 -2.92 -13.40 2.51
C ASN A 16 -3.04 -14.94 2.46
N THR A 17 -3.92 -15.50 3.27
CA THR A 17 -4.02 -16.96 3.42
C THR A 17 -5.46 -17.38 3.20
N THR A 18 -5.67 -18.30 2.26
CA THR A 18 -6.98 -18.89 1.99
C THR A 18 -7.32 -19.91 3.07
N TYR A 19 -8.45 -19.73 3.72
CA TYR A 19 -9.03 -20.67 4.68
C TYR A 19 -10.37 -21.17 4.19
N CYS A 20 -10.65 -22.46 4.41
CA CYS A 20 -11.91 -23.09 4.06
C CYS A 20 -12.56 -23.72 5.29
N PHE A 21 -13.85 -23.47 5.48
CA PHE A 21 -14.61 -23.92 6.63
C PHE A 21 -15.79 -24.81 6.24
N THR A 22 -16.08 -25.79 7.09
CA THR A 22 -17.30 -26.61 7.11
C THR A 22 -17.82 -26.65 8.55
N VAL A 23 -19.13 -26.86 8.72
CA VAL A 23 -19.76 -26.99 10.02
C VAL A 23 -20.55 -28.28 10.13
N LEU A 24 -20.65 -28.84 11.33
CA LEU A 24 -21.56 -29.93 11.69
C LEU A 24 -22.35 -29.55 12.94
N ALA A 25 -23.54 -30.12 13.09
CA ALA A 25 -24.32 -30.01 14.31
C ALA A 25 -23.98 -31.16 15.25
N LYS A 26 -23.98 -30.89 16.56
CA LYS A 26 -23.87 -31.91 17.61
C LYS A 26 -25.04 -31.77 18.58
N ASP A 27 -25.75 -32.86 18.85
CA ASP A 27 -26.86 -32.87 19.81
C ASP A 27 -26.37 -33.00 21.26
N ALA A 28 -27.31 -32.90 22.23
CA ALA A 28 -27.00 -33.00 23.65
C ALA A 28 -26.51 -34.39 24.08
N SER A 29 -26.81 -35.43 23.29
CA SER A 29 -26.37 -36.81 23.51
C SER A 29 -25.02 -37.10 22.87
N GLY A 30 -24.47 -36.13 22.12
CA GLY A 30 -23.17 -36.21 21.47
C GLY A 30 -23.19 -36.72 20.03
N ASN A 31 -24.35 -36.95 19.42
CA ASN A 31 -24.46 -37.37 18.02
C ASN A 31 -24.16 -36.20 17.09
N THR A 32 -23.45 -36.46 15.98
CA THR A 32 -23.05 -35.46 14.99
C THR A 32 -23.79 -35.62 13.66
N SER A 33 -24.12 -34.51 12.99
CA SER A 33 -24.65 -34.51 11.63
C SER A 33 -23.54 -34.73 10.57
N SER A 34 -23.95 -34.88 9.31
CA SER A 34 -23.07 -34.67 8.15
C SER A 34 -22.52 -33.23 8.12
N LEU A 35 -21.40 -33.05 7.41
CA LEU A 35 -20.79 -31.74 7.16
C LEU A 35 -21.68 -30.87 6.26
N SER A 36 -21.61 -29.55 6.46
CA SER A 36 -22.15 -28.55 5.53
C SER A 36 -21.39 -28.52 4.21
N ASN A 37 -21.86 -27.69 3.28
CA ASN A 37 -21.01 -27.23 2.17
C ASN A 37 -19.76 -26.52 2.70
N GLN A 38 -18.68 -26.59 1.94
CA GLN A 38 -17.45 -25.85 2.21
C GLN A 38 -17.60 -24.40 1.73
N SER A 39 -17.08 -23.46 2.52
CA SER A 39 -16.93 -22.06 2.13
C SER A 39 -15.48 -21.64 2.34
N CYS A 40 -14.87 -21.01 1.34
CA CYS A 40 -13.48 -20.57 1.38
C CYS A 40 -13.41 -19.05 1.26
N GLU A 41 -12.50 -18.43 2.00
CA GLU A 41 -12.22 -17.00 1.93
C GLU A 41 -10.73 -16.75 2.14
N THR A 42 -10.21 -15.69 1.52
CA THR A 42 -8.82 -15.27 1.70
C THR A 42 -8.76 -14.07 2.64
N THR A 43 -7.93 -14.17 3.68
CA THR A 43 -7.68 -13.05 4.59
C THR A 43 -7.02 -11.89 3.86
N THR A 44 -7.35 -10.67 4.28
CA THR A 44 -6.71 -9.46 3.74
C THR A 44 -5.21 -9.46 4.03
N GLU A 45 -4.44 -8.81 3.16
CA GLU A 45 -3.04 -8.50 3.44
C GLU A 45 -2.88 -7.73 4.75
N THR A 46 -1.74 -7.89 5.41
CA THR A 46 -1.32 -6.92 6.42
C THR A 46 -0.94 -5.64 5.70
N SER A 47 -1.69 -4.57 5.93
CA SER A 47 -1.18 -3.22 5.65
C SER A 47 0.04 -2.99 6.55
N SER A 48 1.23 -3.15 6.00
CA SER A 48 2.43 -2.56 6.61
C SER A 48 2.27 -1.05 6.45
N GLY A 49 1.76 -0.39 7.49
CA GLY A 49 1.47 1.05 7.49
C GLY A 49 2.71 1.95 7.47
N ASP A 50 3.80 1.50 6.82
CA ASP A 50 5.12 2.15 6.86
C ASP A 50 5.75 2.32 5.46
N SER A 51 4.98 2.12 4.38
CA SER A 51 5.55 2.16 3.03
C SER A 51 5.48 3.54 2.36
N CYS A 52 4.90 4.58 2.96
CA CYS A 52 4.89 5.91 2.33
C CYS A 52 6.32 6.36 1.99
N ALA A 53 6.58 6.60 0.71
CA ALA A 53 7.86 7.14 0.29
C ALA A 53 8.08 8.51 0.95
N SER A 54 9.20 8.66 1.65
CA SER A 54 9.66 9.93 2.20
C SER A 54 10.66 10.56 1.22
N GLU A 55 10.61 11.88 1.11
CA GLU A 55 11.49 12.65 0.23
C GLU A 55 11.81 14.01 0.88
N ASP A 56 13.10 14.34 0.93
CA ASP A 56 13.62 15.59 1.50
C ASP A 56 14.25 16.52 0.44
N PHE A 57 14.36 16.07 -0.81
CA PHE A 57 14.95 16.77 -1.95
C PHE A 57 16.44 17.14 -1.79
N GLU A 58 17.13 16.61 -0.78
CA GLU A 58 18.53 16.96 -0.53
C GLU A 58 19.47 16.39 -1.60
N ASN A 59 19.04 15.34 -2.29
CA ASN A 59 19.83 14.65 -3.31
C ASN A 59 19.50 15.07 -4.77
N ILE A 60 18.65 16.08 -5.00
CA ILE A 60 18.36 16.55 -6.38
C ILE A 60 19.64 17.04 -7.09
N PRO A 61 19.71 17.04 -8.44
CA PRO A 61 20.91 17.50 -9.17
C PRO A 61 21.31 18.94 -8.84
N ALA A 62 22.53 19.34 -9.22
CA ALA A 62 23.03 20.70 -8.99
C ALA A 62 22.05 21.79 -9.47
N ASN A 63 22.15 22.99 -8.88
CA ASN A 63 21.27 24.11 -9.17
C ASN A 63 21.27 24.44 -10.67
N ASP A 64 20.09 24.45 -11.27
CA ASP A 64 19.91 24.75 -12.68
C ASP A 64 18.54 25.38 -12.90
N SER A 65 18.56 26.55 -13.55
CA SER A 65 17.39 27.38 -13.83
C SER A 65 16.64 26.95 -15.09
N ALA A 66 17.14 25.96 -15.84
CA ALA A 66 16.45 25.40 -16.98
C ALA A 66 15.40 24.35 -16.56
N TYR A 67 14.26 24.36 -17.24
CA TYR A 67 13.25 23.32 -17.12
C TYR A 67 13.66 22.10 -17.96
N THR A 68 14.24 21.09 -17.31
CA THR A 68 14.72 19.86 -17.95
C THR A 68 14.34 18.65 -17.12
N ASP A 69 14.55 17.45 -17.65
CA ASP A 69 14.29 16.23 -16.91
C ASP A 69 15.37 16.00 -15.85
N ARG A 70 14.95 15.61 -14.64
CA ARG A 70 15.78 15.40 -13.47
C ARG A 70 15.56 14.00 -12.94
N THR A 71 16.65 13.40 -12.48
CA THR A 71 16.64 12.11 -11.80
C THR A 71 17.53 12.18 -10.58
N TRP A 72 17.07 11.67 -9.45
CA TRP A 72 17.86 11.59 -8.23
C TRP A 72 17.45 10.39 -7.37
N THR A 73 18.30 10.05 -6.41
CA THR A 73 18.04 8.98 -5.43
C THR A 73 17.55 9.60 -4.13
N GLY A 74 16.28 9.36 -3.81
CA GLY A 74 15.65 9.73 -2.54
C GLY A 74 15.69 8.60 -1.52
N ALA A 75 15.00 8.78 -0.38
CA ALA A 75 15.04 7.83 0.73
C ALA A 75 14.51 6.43 0.38
N ASN A 76 13.62 6.33 -0.62
CA ASN A 76 12.97 5.08 -1.02
C ASN A 76 13.20 4.69 -2.48
N GLY A 77 14.25 5.23 -3.12
CA GLY A 77 14.65 4.85 -4.47
C GLY A 77 14.77 6.02 -5.43
N THR A 78 14.65 5.72 -6.72
CA THR A 78 14.83 6.72 -7.78
C THR A 78 13.57 7.53 -8.02
N TRP A 79 13.71 8.85 -7.89
CA TRP A 79 12.70 9.83 -8.29
C TRP A 79 13.05 10.39 -9.67
N THR A 80 12.02 10.65 -10.46
CA THR A 80 12.15 11.39 -11.73
C THR A 80 11.21 12.58 -11.75
N ALA A 81 11.65 13.67 -12.35
CA ALA A 81 10.81 14.82 -12.62
C ALA A 81 11.02 15.31 -14.04
N THR A 82 9.95 15.63 -14.74
CA THR A 82 10.01 16.20 -16.09
C THR A 82 9.83 17.71 -16.02
N LYS A 83 10.54 18.44 -16.88
CA LYS A 83 10.45 19.91 -16.97
C LYS A 83 10.56 20.55 -15.58
N ALA A 84 11.67 20.27 -14.91
CA ALA A 84 11.92 20.68 -13.54
C ALA A 84 13.20 21.53 -13.42
N ARG A 85 13.13 22.52 -12.53
CA ARG A 85 14.26 23.34 -12.07
C ARG A 85 14.68 22.92 -10.66
N THR A 86 15.96 23.06 -10.36
CA THR A 86 16.58 22.67 -9.08
C THR A 86 17.24 23.85 -8.36
N ASP A 87 17.00 25.08 -8.83
CA ASP A 87 17.61 26.32 -8.33
C ASP A 87 16.73 27.07 -7.30
N GLN A 88 15.67 26.43 -6.78
CA GLN A 88 14.77 27.00 -5.80
C GLN A 88 14.98 26.41 -4.41
N THR A 89 14.49 27.12 -3.39
CA THR A 89 14.64 26.74 -1.98
C THR A 89 13.33 26.93 -1.22
N ILE A 90 12.93 25.94 -0.42
CA ILE A 90 11.92 26.05 0.63
C ILE A 90 12.45 25.27 1.82
N ASN A 91 12.94 25.97 2.85
CA ASN A 91 13.60 25.36 4.03
C ASN A 91 14.77 24.40 3.70
N ASN A 92 15.34 24.49 2.50
CA ASN A 92 16.64 23.99 2.04
C ASN A 92 16.60 23.89 0.51
N ARG A 93 16.44 22.69 -0.07
CA ARG A 93 16.39 22.46 -1.51
C ARG A 93 14.94 22.26 -1.93
N ALA A 94 14.58 22.79 -3.08
CA ALA A 94 13.24 22.58 -3.64
C ALA A 94 13.34 22.27 -5.14
N ILE A 95 12.51 21.33 -5.58
CA ILE A 95 12.26 21.07 -6.99
C ILE A 95 11.06 21.88 -7.45
N LEU A 96 11.20 22.60 -8.56
CA LEU A 96 10.11 23.37 -9.17
C LEU A 96 9.69 22.70 -10.47
N ILE A 97 8.44 22.27 -10.53
CA ILE A 97 7.84 21.64 -11.72
C ILE A 97 7.15 22.71 -12.57
N ASP A 98 7.38 22.68 -13.89
CA ASP A 98 6.63 23.53 -14.80
C ASP A 98 5.15 23.14 -14.80
N CYS A 99 4.26 24.06 -14.43
CA CYS A 99 2.81 23.86 -14.49
C CYS A 99 2.12 24.88 -15.42
N ARG A 100 2.89 25.61 -16.23
CA ARG A 100 2.34 26.58 -17.18
C ARG A 100 1.51 25.84 -18.24
N THR A 101 0.44 26.47 -18.71
CA THR A 101 -0.66 25.85 -19.48
C THR A 101 -0.26 25.10 -20.77
N SER A 102 0.94 25.30 -21.30
CA SER A 102 1.48 24.58 -22.47
C SER A 102 2.62 23.59 -22.13
N SER A 103 2.97 23.46 -20.85
CA SER A 103 4.13 22.71 -20.41
C SER A 103 3.95 22.18 -18.98
N THR A 104 3.16 21.12 -18.84
CA THR A 104 3.02 20.44 -17.55
C THR A 104 4.11 19.39 -17.39
N GLY A 105 5.05 19.65 -16.48
CA GLY A 105 5.97 18.66 -15.94
C GLY A 105 5.30 17.78 -14.89
N THR A 106 5.96 16.69 -14.56
CA THR A 106 5.49 15.70 -13.60
C THR A 106 6.60 15.37 -12.62
N ILE A 107 6.23 14.82 -11.47
CA ILE A 107 7.15 14.13 -10.57
C ILE A 107 6.64 12.70 -10.39
N THR A 108 7.56 11.72 -10.39
CA THR A 108 7.25 10.31 -10.24
C THR A 108 8.09 9.76 -9.10
N SER A 109 7.40 9.18 -8.12
CA SER A 109 8.02 8.52 -6.98
C SER A 109 8.56 7.14 -7.36
N PRO A 110 9.48 6.58 -6.57
CA PRO A 110 9.85 5.17 -6.64
C PRO A 110 8.63 4.26 -6.40
N SER A 111 8.70 3.02 -6.89
CA SER A 111 7.74 1.98 -6.50
C SER A 111 8.08 1.45 -5.10
N ILE A 112 7.16 1.63 -4.17
CA ILE A 112 7.23 1.11 -2.80
C ILE A 112 6.46 -0.21 -2.70
N LEU A 113 7.02 -1.20 -2.00
CA LEU A 113 6.33 -2.47 -1.77
C LEU A 113 5.08 -2.22 -0.89
N GLY A 114 3.90 -2.60 -1.40
CA GLY A 114 2.63 -2.35 -0.72
C GLY A 114 2.04 -0.95 -0.91
N GLY A 115 2.56 -0.15 -1.85
CA GLY A 115 1.85 1.04 -2.36
C GLY A 115 0.65 0.64 -3.22
N ILE A 116 -0.46 1.36 -3.08
CA ILE A 116 -1.69 1.18 -3.88
C ILE A 116 -1.47 1.37 -5.38
#